data_AF-A0A511YND6-F1
#
_entry.id   AF-A0A511YND6-F1
#
_cell.length_a   1.000
_cell.length_b   1.000
_cell.length_c   1.000
_cell.angle_alpha   90.00
_cell.angle_beta   90.00
_cell.angle_gamma   90.00
#
_symmetry.space_group_name_H-M   'P 1'
#
loop_
_entity.id
_entity.type
_entity.pdbx_description
1 polymer ?
#
loop_
_entity_poly.entity_id
_entity_poly.type
_entity_poly.pdbx_seq_one_letter_code
_entity_poly.pdbx_strand_id
1 'polypeptide(L)'
;MKKLLFLAVSAGFIFTSCSSDDDVDSNSIVGNWRPVSEKAISGKNGSTLYNDPHSSCYKKSTINFKPDNTVSSTLYDENSGGNCENYGTETYSYSYDAAKMQLTVDGDVSEVVLLNQKELHFVSDYDDVNGDGVDDKIILVFAR
;
A
#
# COMPACT_ATOMS: atom_id res chain seq x y z
N MET A 1 -31.75 63.31 6.87
CA MET A 1 -33.16 63.21 6.46
C MET A 1 -33.31 62.07 5.47
N LYS A 2 -34.33 61.21 5.65
CA LYS A 2 -34.82 60.09 4.80
C LYS A 2 -33.79 59.01 4.42
N LYS A 3 -33.75 57.87 5.12
CA LYS A 3 -34.63 56.67 4.99
C LYS A 3 -34.53 56.03 3.60
N LEU A 4 -34.02 54.79 3.55
CA LEU A 4 -34.75 53.60 3.07
C LEU A 4 -33.91 52.34 3.33
N LEU A 5 -34.40 51.49 4.24
CA LEU A 5 -34.02 50.09 4.32
C LEU A 5 -34.51 49.37 3.06
N PHE A 6 -33.71 48.44 2.55
CA PHE A 6 -34.23 47.26 1.86
C PHE A 6 -33.62 46.02 2.51
N LEU A 7 -34.43 45.36 3.34
CA LEU A 7 -34.28 43.92 3.61
C LEU A 7 -34.85 43.18 2.40
N ALA A 8 -34.06 42.31 1.80
CA ALA A 8 -34.55 41.19 1.01
C ALA A 8 -33.97 39.92 1.62
N VAL A 9 -34.82 39.20 2.33
CA VAL A 9 -34.62 37.83 2.78
C VAL A 9 -34.76 36.94 1.56
N SER A 10 -33.70 36.26 1.14
CA SER A 10 -33.78 35.12 0.25
C SER A 10 -33.51 33.85 1.04
N ALA A 11 -34.55 33.01 1.07
CA ALA A 11 -34.64 31.72 1.71
C ALA A 11 -33.47 30.79 1.34
N GLY A 12 -33.20 29.88 2.28
CA GLY A 12 -32.10 28.94 2.22
C GLY A 12 -32.09 28.06 0.97
N PHE A 13 -30.89 27.94 0.41
CA PHE A 13 -30.48 26.71 -0.24
C PHE A 13 -29.84 25.85 0.85
N ILE A 14 -30.63 24.91 1.35
CA ILE A 14 -30.10 23.71 1.98
C ILE A 14 -29.33 23.05 0.84
N PHE A 15 -28.00 23.17 0.83
CA PHE A 15 -27.20 22.22 0.08
C PHE A 15 -27.45 20.88 0.75
N THR A 16 -28.32 20.10 0.13
CA THR A 16 -28.37 18.67 0.32
C THR A 16 -26.95 18.21 0.05
N SER A 17 -26.19 17.91 1.12
CA SER A 17 -24.97 17.13 0.97
C SER A 17 -25.41 15.86 0.26
N CYS A 18 -25.08 15.76 -1.03
CA CYS A 18 -25.19 14.50 -1.74
C CYS A 18 -24.35 13.51 -0.93
N SER A 19 -25.01 12.62 -0.19
CA SER A 19 -24.48 11.29 -0.03
C SER A 19 -24.51 10.68 -1.42
N SER A 20 -23.36 10.57 -2.05
CA SER A 20 -23.25 9.77 -3.26
C SER A 20 -21.90 9.09 -3.20
N ASP A 21 -22.06 7.77 -3.04
CA ASP A 21 -21.16 6.68 -3.30
C ASP A 21 -19.90 6.56 -2.45
N ASP A 22 -19.78 5.35 -1.89
CA ASP A 22 -18.53 4.75 -1.45
C ASP A 22 -17.56 4.73 -2.64
N ASP A 23 -16.98 5.90 -2.94
CA ASP A 23 -15.77 6.04 -3.73
C ASP A 23 -14.66 5.36 -2.93
N VAL A 24 -14.58 4.04 -3.05
CA VAL A 24 -13.38 3.28 -2.76
C VAL A 24 -12.29 3.86 -3.65
N ASP A 25 -11.59 4.85 -3.09
CA ASP A 25 -10.49 5.56 -3.72
C ASP A 25 -9.57 4.51 -4.36
N SER A 26 -9.59 4.47 -5.69
CA SER A 26 -9.03 3.37 -6.48
C SER A 26 -7.52 3.19 -6.29
N ASN A 27 -6.88 4.14 -5.61
CA ASN A 27 -5.47 4.18 -5.25
C ASN A 27 -5.23 4.20 -3.73
N SER A 28 -6.22 3.84 -2.91
CA SER A 28 -6.03 3.75 -1.46
C SER A 28 -5.22 2.52 -1.07
N ILE A 29 -4.19 2.75 -0.26
CA ILE A 29 -3.39 1.67 0.35
C ILE A 29 -4.16 0.96 1.47
N VAL A 30 -5.17 1.61 2.04
CA VAL A 30 -6.00 1.06 3.13
C VAL A 30 -6.68 -0.21 2.65
N GLY A 31 -6.50 -1.30 3.40
CA GLY A 31 -7.03 -2.61 3.07
C GLY A 31 -6.15 -3.75 3.57
N ASN A 32 -6.64 -4.96 3.34
CA ASN A 32 -5.92 -6.20 3.62
C ASN A 32 -5.21 -6.66 2.35
N TRP A 33 -3.96 -7.05 2.52
CA TRP A 33 -3.05 -7.44 1.45
C TRP A 33 -2.36 -8.75 1.83
N ARG A 34 -2.15 -9.62 0.85
CA ARG A 34 -1.44 -10.91 1.01
C ARG A 34 -0.26 -10.97 0.07
N PRO A 35 0.91 -11.46 0.53
CA PRO A 35 2.07 -11.57 -0.35
C PRO A 35 1.81 -12.62 -1.42
N VAL A 36 2.33 -12.39 -2.62
CA VAL A 36 2.13 -13.24 -3.81
C VAL A 36 3.46 -13.74 -4.34
N SER A 37 4.39 -12.83 -4.60
CA SER A 37 5.70 -13.12 -5.14
C SER A 37 6.70 -12.03 -4.78
N GLU A 38 7.97 -12.36 -4.98
CA GLU A 38 9.06 -11.41 -5.04
C GLU A 38 9.60 -11.38 -6.47
N LYS A 39 9.97 -10.21 -6.97
CA LYS A 39 10.59 -10.07 -8.29
C LYS A 39 11.76 -9.09 -8.24
N ALA A 40 12.77 -9.35 -9.04
CA ALA A 40 13.82 -8.37 -9.31
C ALA A 40 13.63 -7.72 -10.68
N ILE A 41 13.78 -6.40 -10.73
CA ILE A 41 13.76 -5.59 -11.95
C ILE A 41 15.14 -4.96 -12.13
N SER A 42 15.75 -5.18 -13.29
CA SER A 42 17.09 -4.72 -13.58
C SER A 42 17.20 -3.20 -13.49
N GLY A 43 18.16 -2.70 -12.71
CA GLY A 43 18.43 -1.26 -12.59
C GLY A 43 18.98 -0.65 -13.89
N LYS A 44 19.61 -1.48 -14.74
CA LYS A 44 20.25 -1.04 -15.98
C LYS A 44 19.30 -0.87 -17.15
N ASN A 45 18.33 -1.76 -17.29
CA ASN A 45 17.46 -1.80 -18.48
C ASN A 45 15.97 -2.01 -18.18
N GLY A 46 15.58 -2.16 -16.91
CA GLY A 46 14.19 -2.35 -16.50
C GLY A 46 13.60 -3.72 -16.82
N SER A 47 14.42 -4.68 -17.27
CA SER A 47 13.95 -6.05 -17.53
C SER A 47 13.68 -6.82 -16.25
N THR A 48 12.71 -7.74 -16.26
CA THR A 48 12.48 -8.65 -15.14
C THR A 48 13.58 -9.72 -15.11
N LEU A 49 14.31 -9.80 -13.99
CA LEU A 49 15.37 -10.80 -13.78
C LEU A 49 14.79 -12.11 -13.24
N TYR A 50 13.90 -12.02 -12.26
CA TYR A 50 13.10 -13.14 -11.75
C TYR A 50 11.73 -12.65 -11.26
N ASN A 51 10.79 -13.58 -11.09
CA ASN A 51 9.50 -13.35 -10.44
C ASN A 51 9.04 -14.65 -9.80
N ASP A 52 9.43 -14.84 -8.55
CA ASP A 52 9.31 -16.10 -7.87
C ASP A 52 8.11 -16.07 -6.92
N PRO A 53 7.17 -17.01 -7.07
CA PRO A 53 6.02 -17.08 -6.18
C PRO A 53 6.49 -17.41 -4.77
N HIS A 54 5.96 -16.71 -3.77
CA HIS A 54 6.20 -17.09 -2.39
C HIS A 54 5.62 -18.48 -2.07
N SER A 55 6.15 -19.09 -1.01
CA SER A 55 5.69 -20.38 -0.50
C SER A 55 4.19 -20.36 -0.20
N SER A 56 3.57 -21.54 -0.24
CA SER A 56 2.14 -21.66 0.09
C SER A 56 1.83 -21.25 1.53
N CYS A 57 2.80 -21.38 2.43
CA CYS A 57 2.67 -20.93 3.80
C CYS A 57 2.76 -19.41 3.91
N TYR A 58 3.79 -18.79 3.33
CA TYR A 58 3.99 -17.35 3.42
C TYR A 58 2.85 -16.56 2.78
N LYS A 59 2.20 -17.11 1.74
CA LYS A 59 0.97 -16.54 1.15
C LYS A 59 -0.22 -16.44 2.11
N LYS A 60 -0.17 -17.09 3.28
CA LYS A 60 -1.18 -16.93 4.35
C LYS A 60 -0.93 -15.71 5.22
N SER A 61 0.26 -15.13 5.17
CA SER A 61 0.58 -13.86 5.82
C SER A 61 -0.34 -12.74 5.33
N THR A 62 -0.52 -11.72 6.17
CA THR A 62 -1.39 -10.59 5.86
C THR A 62 -0.76 -9.29 6.30
N ILE A 63 -0.86 -8.26 5.47
CA ILE A 63 -0.60 -6.86 5.83
C ILE A 63 -1.92 -6.10 5.75
N ASN A 64 -2.32 -5.44 6.83
CA ASN A 64 -3.56 -4.68 6.88
C ASN A 64 -3.28 -3.22 7.24
N PHE A 65 -3.38 -2.34 6.25
CA PHE A 65 -3.26 -0.90 6.41
C PHE A 65 -4.62 -0.33 6.83
N LYS A 66 -4.68 0.31 8.00
CA LYS A 66 -5.92 0.84 8.57
C LYS A 66 -6.03 2.36 8.40
N PRO A 67 -7.26 2.92 8.39
CA PRO A 67 -7.47 4.38 8.28
C PRO A 67 -6.88 5.21 9.44
N ASP A 68 -6.50 4.59 10.55
CA ASP A 68 -5.94 5.23 11.74
C ASP A 68 -4.40 5.37 11.70
N ASN A 69 -3.80 5.21 10.51
CA ASN A 69 -2.34 5.22 10.29
C ASN A 69 -1.59 4.11 11.04
N THR A 70 -2.27 2.99 11.35
CA THR A 70 -1.61 1.76 11.81
C THR A 70 -1.63 0.66 10.74
N VAL A 71 -0.54 -0.09 10.66
CA VAL A 71 -0.43 -1.28 9.82
C VAL A 71 -0.21 -2.48 10.71
N SER A 72 -0.99 -3.53 10.53
CA SER A 72 -0.79 -4.81 11.22
C SER A 72 -0.30 -5.87 10.25
N SER A 73 0.80 -6.54 10.59
CA SER A 73 1.40 -7.62 9.82
C SER A 73 1.25 -8.93 10.58
N THR A 74 0.69 -9.96 9.96
CA THR A 74 0.66 -11.33 10.51
C THR A 74 1.55 -12.20 9.66
N LEU A 75 2.52 -12.86 10.29
CA LEU A 75 3.51 -13.70 9.61
C LEU A 75 3.14 -15.18 9.72
N TYR A 76 3.05 -15.83 8.57
CA TYR A 76 3.09 -17.28 8.43
C TYR A 76 4.36 -17.67 7.70
N ASP A 77 5.09 -18.68 8.18
CA ASP A 77 6.21 -19.26 7.43
C ASP A 77 6.44 -20.74 7.78
N GLU A 78 7.22 -21.42 6.96
CA GLU A 78 7.61 -22.80 7.22
C GLU A 78 8.72 -22.84 8.28
N ASN A 79 8.48 -23.56 9.37
CA ASN A 79 9.52 -23.83 10.35
C ASN A 79 10.56 -24.82 9.80
N SER A 80 11.64 -25.09 10.56
CA SER A 80 12.70 -26.02 10.15
C SER A 80 12.23 -27.47 9.91
N GLY A 81 11.03 -27.84 10.37
CA GLY A 81 10.39 -29.12 10.13
C GLY A 81 9.48 -29.16 8.90
N GLY A 82 9.38 -28.06 8.15
CA GLY A 82 8.48 -27.90 7.00
C GLY A 82 7.01 -27.68 7.37
N ASN A 83 6.71 -27.38 8.63
CA ASN A 83 5.35 -27.08 9.07
C ASN A 83 5.07 -25.59 8.93
N CYS A 84 3.90 -25.26 8.38
CA CYS A 84 3.44 -23.90 8.27
C CYS A 84 2.95 -23.36 9.62
N GLU A 85 3.69 -22.43 10.21
CA GLU A 85 3.42 -21.85 11.54
C GLU A 85 3.02 -20.38 11.44
N ASN A 86 2.24 -19.92 12.42
CA ASN A 86 1.92 -18.50 12.62
C ASN A 86 2.91 -17.94 13.64
N TYR A 87 3.72 -16.96 13.24
CA TYR A 87 4.74 -16.32 14.07
C TYR A 87 4.22 -15.10 14.84
N GLY A 88 2.94 -14.79 14.72
CA GLY A 88 2.25 -13.73 15.44
C GLY A 88 1.84 -12.57 14.54
N THR A 89 1.25 -11.57 15.20
CA THR A 89 0.85 -10.31 14.58
C THR A 89 1.55 -9.16 15.26
N GLU A 90 2.20 -8.31 14.47
CA GLU A 90 2.83 -7.07 14.91
C GLU A 90 2.07 -5.87 14.34
N THR A 91 2.19 -4.72 14.99
CA THR A 91 1.52 -3.49 14.57
C THR A 91 2.47 -2.32 14.66
N TYR A 92 2.50 -1.51 13.60
CA TYR A 92 3.37 -0.36 13.45
C TYR A 92 2.57 0.88 13.05
N SER A 93 3.16 2.06 13.24
CA SER A 93 2.70 3.25 12.56
C SER A 93 3.10 3.21 11.09
N TYR A 94 2.24 3.72 10.21
CA TYR A 94 2.59 3.93 8.80
C TYR A 94 2.07 5.25 8.26
N SER A 95 2.65 5.69 7.15
CA SER A 95 2.10 6.74 6.30
C SER A 95 2.34 6.42 4.83
N TYR A 96 1.42 6.84 3.96
CA TYR A 96 1.57 6.71 2.52
C TYR A 96 1.39 8.08 1.85
N ASP A 97 2.42 8.51 1.12
CA ASP A 97 2.39 9.70 0.28
C ASP A 97 2.12 9.28 -1.17
N ALA A 98 0.86 9.39 -1.60
CA ALA A 98 0.44 9.03 -2.95
C ALA A 98 1.06 9.91 -4.04
N ALA A 99 1.44 11.16 -3.73
CA ALA A 99 2.06 12.05 -4.71
C ALA A 99 3.52 11.66 -4.97
N LYS A 100 4.22 11.14 -3.94
CA LYS A 100 5.58 10.63 -4.06
C LYS A 100 5.68 9.13 -4.31
N MET A 101 4.55 8.41 -4.29
CA MET A 101 4.51 6.95 -4.31
C MET A 101 5.46 6.36 -3.25
N GLN A 102 5.31 6.82 -2.01
CA GLN A 102 6.22 6.48 -0.91
C GLN A 102 5.46 5.94 0.28
N LEU A 103 5.84 4.76 0.73
CA LEU A 103 5.34 4.12 1.96
C LEU A 103 6.39 4.29 3.06
N THR A 104 5.95 4.68 4.25
CA THR A 104 6.78 4.69 5.45
C THR A 104 6.15 3.79 6.51
N VAL A 105 6.89 2.82 7.04
CA VAL A 105 6.46 1.93 8.12
C VAL A 105 7.52 1.97 9.22
N ASP A 106 7.13 2.35 10.43
CA ASP A 106 8.04 2.49 11.59
C ASP A 106 9.31 3.33 11.34
N GLY A 107 9.24 4.28 10.39
CA GLY A 107 10.37 5.13 9.99
C GLY A 107 11.14 4.63 8.77
N ASP A 108 10.98 3.36 8.38
CA ASP A 108 11.57 2.81 7.17
C ASP A 108 10.77 3.24 5.94
N VAL A 109 11.48 3.69 4.90
CA VAL A 109 10.89 4.30 3.71
C VAL A 109 11.09 3.40 2.49
N SER A 110 10.00 3.09 1.80
CA SER A 110 9.98 2.26 0.60
C SER A 110 9.32 3.00 -0.58
N GLU A 111 9.86 2.79 -1.78
CA GLU A 111 9.24 3.20 -3.03
C GLU A 111 8.05 2.27 -3.36
N VAL A 112 6.88 2.84 -3.63
CA VAL A 112 5.73 2.12 -4.16
C VAL A 112 5.78 2.16 -5.68
N VAL A 113 5.88 1.00 -6.31
CA VAL A 113 6.00 0.87 -7.77
C VAL A 113 4.62 0.82 -8.43
N LEU A 114 3.64 0.23 -7.73
CA LEU A 114 2.27 0.09 -8.22
C LEU A 114 1.31 -0.01 -7.03
N LEU A 115 0.19 0.69 -7.12
CA LEU A 115 -0.93 0.54 -6.20
C LEU A 115 -2.23 0.72 -6.99
N ASN A 116 -3.11 -0.27 -6.89
CA ASN A 116 -4.48 -0.20 -7.41
C ASN A 116 -5.41 -1.08 -6.54
N GLN A 117 -6.65 -1.28 -6.97
CA GLN A 117 -7.63 -2.08 -6.22
C GLN A 117 -7.28 -3.58 -6.05
N LYS A 118 -6.31 -4.10 -6.79
CA LYS A 118 -5.94 -5.52 -6.81
C LYS A 118 -4.54 -5.79 -6.30
N GLU A 119 -3.60 -4.91 -6.61
CA GLU A 119 -2.17 -5.14 -6.41
C GLU A 119 -1.49 -3.96 -5.71
N LEU A 120 -0.51 -4.30 -4.87
CA LEU A 120 0.41 -3.38 -4.23
C LEU A 120 1.83 -3.91 -4.42
N HIS A 121 2.68 -3.12 -5.05
CA HIS A 121 4.11 -3.42 -5.26
C HIS A 121 4.95 -2.34 -4.59
N PHE A 122 5.91 -2.73 -3.77
CA PHE A 122 6.90 -1.80 -3.22
C PHE A 122 8.29 -2.42 -3.22
N VAL A 123 9.31 -1.56 -3.30
CA VAL A 123 10.72 -1.96 -3.24
C VAL A 123 11.07 -2.30 -1.80
N SER A 124 11.49 -3.54 -1.55
CA SER A 124 11.96 -4.00 -0.25
C SER A 124 13.46 -3.84 -0.08
N ASP A 125 14.23 -3.95 -1.16
CA ASP A 125 15.69 -3.85 -1.13
C ASP A 125 16.26 -3.50 -2.51
N TYR A 126 17.57 -3.23 -2.55
CA TYR A 126 18.37 -3.01 -3.75
C TYR A 126 19.60 -3.92 -3.72
N ASP A 127 19.82 -4.72 -4.76
CA ASP A 127 20.97 -5.64 -4.86
C ASP A 127 21.37 -5.87 -6.32
N ASP A 128 22.65 -6.16 -6.58
CA ASP A 128 23.15 -6.50 -7.92
C ASP A 128 22.92 -7.99 -8.22
N VAL A 129 21.65 -8.35 -8.46
CA VAL A 129 21.20 -9.73 -8.63
C VAL A 129 21.91 -10.42 -9.81
N ASN A 130 22.27 -9.66 -10.83
CA ASN A 130 22.83 -10.20 -12.07
C ASN A 130 24.35 -9.97 -12.23
N GLY A 131 25.00 -9.28 -11.28
CA GLY A 131 26.45 -9.10 -11.22
C GLY A 131 26.99 -8.11 -12.27
N ASP A 132 26.18 -7.15 -12.73
CA ASP A 132 26.59 -6.19 -13.76
C ASP A 132 27.01 -4.82 -13.22
N GLY A 133 27.07 -4.69 -11.90
CA GLY A 133 27.53 -3.52 -11.16
C GLY A 133 26.49 -2.41 -11.02
N VAL A 134 25.22 -2.69 -11.32
CA VAL A 134 24.10 -1.76 -11.13
C VAL A 134 23.05 -2.41 -10.22
N ASP A 135 22.70 -1.74 -9.13
CA ASP A 135 21.69 -2.26 -8.20
C ASP A 135 20.33 -2.43 -8.89
N ASP A 136 19.74 -3.62 -8.71
CA ASP A 136 18.42 -4.01 -9.18
C ASP A 136 17.38 -3.79 -8.07
N LYS A 137 16.12 -3.53 -8.44
CA LYS A 137 15.03 -3.36 -7.46
C LYS A 137 14.48 -4.71 -7.07
N ILE A 138 14.54 -5.05 -5.78
CA ILE A 138 13.82 -6.18 -5.21
C ILE A 138 12.43 -5.71 -4.80
N ILE A 139 11.38 -6.27 -5.41
CA ILE A 139 10.00 -5.81 -5.26
C ILE A 139 9.16 -6.93 -4.67
N LEU A 140 8.51 -6.63 -3.55
CA LEU A 140 7.46 -7.48 -2.99
C LEU A 140 6.12 -7.17 -3.67
N VAL A 141 5.41 -8.23 -4.05
CA VAL A 141 4.11 -8.17 -4.73
C VAL A 141 3.02 -8.67 -3.78
N PHE A 142 2.01 -7.85 -3.58
CA PHE A 142 0.84 -8.17 -2.76
C PHE A 142 -0.44 -8.07 -3.57
N ALA A 143 -1.44 -8.88 -3.18
CA ALA A 143 -2.79 -8.82 -3.71
C ALA A 143 -3.84 -8.67 -2.61
N ARG A 144 -4.99 -8.05 -2.95
CA ARG A 144 -6.16 -7.97 -2.06
C ARG A 144 -6.92 -9.29 -1.95
#